data_AF-A0A4S4M6C5-F1
#
_entry.id   AF-A0A4S4M6C5-F1
#
_cell.length_a   1.000
_cell.length_b   1.000
_cell.length_c   1.000
_cell.angle_alpha   90.00
_cell.angle_beta   90.00
_cell.angle_gamma   90.00
#
_symmetry.space_group_name_H-M   'P 1'
#
loop_
_entity.id
_entity.type
_entity.pdbx_description
1 polymer ?
#
loop_
_entity_poly.entity_id
_entity_poly.type
_entity_poly.pdbx_seq_one_letter_code
_entity_poly.pdbx_strand_id
1 'polypeptide(L)'
;AFRGDSARIVQWSDLFLSRLVLHDVSVGYEVPVLGILADNAKHNKEGRVDEFGMIQHRIVEICPIGAVAFYLFTYFHVLSSAAPNFTPDFSNTNYGLYGRREWYEYYLFHASDIRREMSYENHRQRINNIHLKNNISLTKAMHATRNYGAQNTRANGASVDGTKAMGGWSDQGSYRRCYDRSFPTDALLASAMFNARQPSSYSLPRDVLEPPAELMAAVFPWVEREQNALNSRSNIATTAGQPDVGHCKNATDLALQQFLRVLIWFRRVLLQDAAVIISRHGPDFPIFHFPPFNTPAFRSFAADSSQTITNAESAAEQAFRNVPAELAKGVRCALTEASLTRERERQASESRMLEMSSKLTRLEGMIELFFSSKSNQTKRSRGVSKATSPVQPANMPGPLPAPVDLHNIQLQLLSAAASTPAFTELSGSGGGGSSSNQPIVSPALPLLPSNSLTPDAVDLRALKWNSLIAKYGEDRMRLHHCSWINGEWLPLYKYQAVMQISDIWTEWTIGLNGYLPVRDLDEGWGARWRRNNAGQKTEAGRRKKVVSLVIELSQKRNWTVTLALRFIQTKYELQFRARAFCEYIQQKGGIGYSTVVAASMSFP
;
A
#
# COMPACT_ATOMS: atom_id res chain seq x y z
N ALA A 1 -6.59 13.97 -0.28
CA ALA A 1 -5.50 13.96 0.73
C ALA A 1 -4.11 13.62 0.17
N PHE A 2 -3.95 13.43 -1.15
CA PHE A 2 -2.68 13.06 -1.78
C PHE A 2 -1.63 14.18 -1.65
N ARG A 3 -0.35 13.82 -1.52
CA ARG A 3 0.72 14.77 -1.24
C ARG A 3 1.17 15.45 -2.53
N GLY A 4 1.53 16.73 -2.47
CA GLY A 4 1.84 17.52 -3.66
C GLY A 4 3.09 17.09 -4.44
N ASP A 5 4.06 16.41 -3.80
CA ASP A 5 5.17 15.76 -4.49
C ASP A 5 4.74 14.47 -5.19
N SER A 6 4.00 13.60 -4.49
CA SER A 6 3.41 12.40 -5.08
C SER A 6 2.48 12.74 -6.26
N ALA A 7 1.70 13.82 -6.17
CA ALA A 7 0.79 14.23 -7.23
C ALA A 7 1.51 14.60 -8.54
N ARG A 8 2.69 15.22 -8.46
CA ARG A 8 3.41 15.67 -9.66
C ARG A 8 4.04 14.52 -10.43
N ILE A 9 4.39 13.43 -9.73
CA ILE A 9 5.03 12.27 -10.33
C ILE A 9 4.05 11.23 -10.88
N VAL A 10 2.73 11.42 -10.71
CA VAL A 10 1.72 10.49 -11.23
C VAL A 10 1.81 10.43 -12.76
N GLN A 11 1.90 9.22 -13.29
CA GLN A 11 1.93 8.92 -14.72
C GLN A 11 0.60 8.32 -15.17
N TRP A 12 0.37 8.31 -16.48
CA TRP A 12 -0.82 7.68 -17.07
C TRP A 12 -0.83 6.16 -16.80
N SER A 13 0.35 5.54 -16.80
CA SER A 13 0.54 4.12 -16.48
C SER A 13 0.21 3.76 -15.04
N ASP A 14 0.10 4.74 -14.14
CA ASP A 14 -0.27 4.51 -12.74
C ASP A 14 -1.78 4.40 -12.54
N LEU A 15 -2.58 4.81 -13.53
CA LEU A 15 -4.03 4.83 -13.43
C LEU A 15 -4.62 3.44 -13.69
N PHE A 16 -5.50 3.00 -12.80
CA PHE A 16 -6.23 1.75 -12.98
C PHE A 16 -7.67 1.83 -12.50
N LEU A 17 -8.51 0.93 -13.03
CA LEU A 17 -9.91 0.82 -12.63
C LEU A 17 -10.09 -0.37 -11.69
N SER A 18 -10.54 -0.09 -10.47
CA SER A 18 -10.89 -1.09 -9.46
C SER A 18 -12.35 -0.94 -9.02
N ARG A 19 -12.79 -1.78 -8.09
CA ARG A 19 -14.17 -1.80 -7.59
C ARG A 19 -14.19 -1.90 -6.07
N LEU A 20 -15.08 -1.11 -5.47
CA LEU A 20 -15.39 -1.15 -4.05
C LEU A 20 -16.75 -1.82 -3.87
N VAL A 21 -16.80 -2.92 -3.12
CA VAL A 21 -18.05 -3.63 -2.85
C VAL A 21 -18.72 -3.04 -1.61
N LEU A 22 -19.96 -2.57 -1.76
CA LEU A 22 -20.78 -1.99 -0.69
C LEU A 22 -21.99 -2.87 -0.39
N HIS A 23 -21.78 -3.98 0.33
CA HIS A 23 -22.85 -4.91 0.72
C HIS A 23 -23.98 -4.28 1.53
N ASP A 24 -23.71 -3.13 2.17
CA ASP A 24 -24.69 -2.38 2.94
C ASP A 24 -25.77 -1.72 2.07
N VAL A 25 -25.47 -1.41 0.80
CA VAL A 25 -26.43 -0.83 -0.15
C VAL A 25 -27.33 -1.93 -0.71
N SER A 26 -26.72 -2.92 -1.33
CA SER A 26 -27.36 -4.16 -1.76
C SER A 26 -26.32 -5.25 -2.01
N VAL A 27 -26.78 -6.50 -2.13
CA VAL A 27 -25.90 -7.65 -2.33
C VAL A 27 -25.11 -7.49 -3.63
N GLY A 28 -23.78 -7.42 -3.53
CA GLY A 28 -22.90 -7.31 -4.70
C GLY A 28 -22.93 -5.93 -5.35
N TYR A 29 -23.41 -4.88 -4.67
CA TYR A 29 -23.33 -3.52 -5.17
C TYR A 29 -21.86 -3.09 -5.30
N GLU A 30 -21.44 -2.73 -6.50
CA GLU A 30 -20.06 -2.35 -6.80
C GLU A 30 -19.98 -0.86 -7.19
N VAL A 31 -19.05 -0.14 -6.56
CA VAL A 31 -18.73 1.25 -6.90
C VAL A 31 -17.39 1.28 -7.64
N PRO A 32 -17.31 1.86 -8.84
CA PRO A 32 -16.05 2.05 -9.54
C PRO A 32 -15.09 2.94 -8.74
N VAL A 33 -13.83 2.51 -8.65
CA VAL A 33 -12.74 3.25 -8.01
C VAL A 33 -11.68 3.58 -9.06
N LEU A 34 -11.36 4.87 -9.20
CA LEU A 34 -10.13 5.26 -9.89
C LEU A 34 -8.96 5.05 -8.92
N GLY A 35 -8.13 4.06 -9.23
CA GLY A 35 -6.90 3.75 -8.52
C GLY A 35 -5.70 4.48 -9.13
N ILE A 36 -4.76 4.85 -8.27
CA ILE A 36 -3.45 5.38 -8.62
C ILE A 36 -2.39 4.53 -7.90
N LEU A 37 -1.48 3.95 -8.65
CA LEU A 37 -0.28 3.31 -8.12
C LEU A 37 0.75 4.39 -7.76
N ALA A 38 1.37 4.26 -6.60
CA ALA A 38 2.43 5.16 -6.17
C ALA A 38 3.55 4.36 -5.50
N ASP A 39 4.71 4.28 -6.15
CA ASP A 39 5.88 3.55 -5.68
C ASP A 39 6.95 4.46 -5.03
N ASN A 40 6.82 5.79 -5.17
CA ASN A 40 7.83 6.77 -4.76
C ASN A 40 7.33 7.82 -3.74
N ALA A 41 6.39 7.45 -2.86
CA ALA A 41 5.93 8.37 -1.80
C ALA A 41 7.01 8.64 -0.74
N LYS A 42 7.11 9.87 -0.18
CA LYS A 42 8.13 10.25 0.81
C LYS A 42 8.24 9.33 2.04
N HIS A 43 7.14 8.69 2.44
CA HIS A 43 7.11 7.76 3.57
C HIS A 43 7.36 6.30 3.16
N ASN A 44 7.41 6.01 1.86
CA ASN A 44 7.70 4.71 1.30
C ASN A 44 9.21 4.49 1.17
N LYS A 45 9.86 4.19 2.30
CA LYS A 45 11.31 3.89 2.35
C LYS A 45 11.67 2.50 1.81
N GLU A 46 10.66 1.69 1.47
CA GLU A 46 10.79 0.27 1.14
C GLU A 46 10.56 -0.02 -0.35
N GLY A 47 10.15 0.97 -1.16
CA GLY A 47 9.85 0.78 -2.60
C GLY A 47 8.55 0.02 -2.86
N ARG A 48 7.60 0.05 -1.91
CA ARG A 48 6.28 -0.60 -2.02
C ARG A 48 5.40 0.12 -3.03
N VAL A 49 4.65 -0.62 -3.85
CA VAL A 49 3.57 0.00 -4.64
C VAL A 49 2.37 0.24 -3.73
N ASP A 50 2.09 1.51 -3.45
CA ASP A 50 0.89 1.94 -2.72
C ASP A 50 -0.28 2.18 -3.68
N GLU A 51 -1.48 1.79 -3.27
CA GLU A 51 -2.71 2.03 -4.01
C GLU A 51 -3.52 3.16 -3.35
N PHE A 52 -3.79 4.21 -4.12
CA PHE A 52 -4.66 5.32 -3.71
C PHE A 52 -5.91 5.32 -4.53
N GLY A 53 -7.07 5.30 -3.87
CA GLY A 53 -8.36 5.25 -4.54
C GLY A 53 -9.11 6.57 -4.44
N MET A 54 -9.99 6.80 -5.40
CA MET A 54 -11.06 7.79 -5.31
C MET A 54 -12.33 7.25 -5.99
N ILE A 55 -13.48 7.63 -5.44
CA ILE A 55 -14.79 7.36 -6.04
C ILE A 55 -15.39 8.67 -6.56
N GLN A 56 -16.38 8.57 -7.43
CA GLN A 56 -17.09 9.75 -7.92
C GLN A 56 -17.67 10.54 -6.74
N HIS A 57 -17.42 11.85 -6.75
CA HIS A 57 -17.83 12.72 -5.66
C HIS A 57 -19.33 13.03 -5.73
N ARG A 58 -20.03 13.16 -4.60
CA ARG A 58 -21.47 13.51 -4.59
C ARG A 58 -21.77 14.80 -5.35
N ILE A 59 -20.97 15.83 -5.09
CA ILE A 59 -21.00 17.13 -5.78
C ILE A 59 -20.13 17.05 -7.05
N VAL A 60 -20.71 17.32 -8.21
CA VAL A 60 -20.06 17.16 -9.52
C VAL A 60 -18.91 18.15 -9.71
N GLU A 61 -19.08 19.39 -9.24
CA GLU A 61 -18.14 20.50 -9.45
C GLU A 61 -16.79 20.28 -8.75
N ILE A 62 -16.74 19.38 -7.76
CA ILE A 62 -15.52 19.03 -7.02
C ILE A 62 -15.17 17.55 -7.18
N CYS A 63 -15.73 16.88 -8.20
CA CYS A 63 -15.42 15.49 -8.52
C CYS A 63 -14.00 15.36 -9.07
N PRO A 64 -13.05 14.71 -8.36
CA PRO A 64 -11.68 14.59 -8.86
C PRO A 64 -11.61 13.67 -10.10
N ILE A 65 -12.50 12.69 -10.21
CA ILE A 65 -12.58 11.77 -11.35
C ILE A 65 -13.06 12.53 -12.58
N GLY A 66 -14.15 13.29 -12.46
CA GLY A 66 -14.65 14.17 -13.50
C GLY A 66 -13.58 15.17 -13.95
N ALA A 67 -12.87 15.79 -13.00
CA ALA A 67 -11.79 16.74 -13.29
C ALA A 67 -10.64 16.10 -14.10
N VAL A 68 -10.19 14.89 -13.72
CA VAL A 68 -9.16 14.15 -14.47
C VAL A 68 -9.68 13.74 -15.86
N ALA A 69 -10.94 13.34 -15.96
CA ALA A 69 -11.54 12.98 -17.24
C ALA A 69 -11.63 14.20 -18.17
N PHE A 70 -12.06 15.37 -17.69
CA PHE A 70 -12.08 16.63 -18.44
C PHE A 70 -10.67 17.08 -18.83
N TYR A 71 -9.69 16.84 -17.96
CA TYR A 71 -8.29 17.12 -18.26
C TYR A 71 -7.77 16.27 -19.44
N LEU A 72 -7.99 14.95 -19.42
CA LEU A 72 -7.60 14.09 -20.55
C LEU A 72 -8.44 14.37 -21.81
N PHE A 73 -9.72 14.71 -21.66
CA PHE A 73 -10.54 15.19 -22.78
C PHE A 73 -9.93 16.43 -23.42
N THR A 74 -9.52 17.40 -22.61
CA THR A 74 -8.85 18.62 -23.10
C THR A 74 -7.58 18.26 -23.88
N TYR A 75 -6.77 17.35 -23.37
CA TYR A 75 -5.55 16.91 -24.04
C TYR A 75 -5.82 16.31 -25.43
N PHE A 76 -6.78 15.38 -25.54
CA PHE A 76 -7.02 14.65 -26.79
C PHE A 76 -7.96 15.36 -27.76
N HIS A 77 -8.99 16.06 -27.28
CA HIS A 77 -10.05 16.63 -28.13
C HIS A 77 -9.89 18.12 -28.35
N VAL A 78 -9.57 18.89 -27.29
CA VAL A 78 -9.44 20.35 -27.40
C VAL A 78 -8.09 20.71 -28.02
N LEU A 79 -7.00 20.14 -27.49
CA LEU A 79 -5.65 20.36 -28.02
C LEU A 79 -5.34 19.48 -29.23
N SER A 80 -6.25 18.55 -29.59
CA SER A 80 -6.06 17.60 -30.71
C SER A 80 -4.73 16.83 -30.63
N SER A 81 -4.26 16.56 -29.41
CA SER A 81 -2.99 15.85 -29.21
C SER A 81 -3.14 14.39 -29.65
N ALA A 82 -2.13 13.86 -30.33
CA ALA A 82 -2.14 12.48 -30.79
C ALA A 82 -2.11 11.49 -29.61
N ALA A 83 -2.73 10.33 -29.82
CA ALA A 83 -2.54 9.18 -28.93
C ALA A 83 -1.06 8.75 -28.95
N PRO A 84 -0.48 8.35 -27.80
CA PRO A 84 0.87 7.80 -27.75
C PRO A 84 1.01 6.56 -28.62
N ASN A 85 2.24 6.27 -29.06
CA ASN A 85 2.53 4.95 -29.59
C ASN A 85 2.59 3.94 -28.43
N PHE A 86 1.60 3.05 -28.37
CA PHE A 86 1.50 2.02 -27.35
C PHE A 86 2.23 0.72 -27.70
N THR A 87 2.95 0.68 -28.82
CA THR A 87 3.70 -0.51 -29.24
C THR A 87 5.02 -0.57 -28.46
N PRO A 88 5.35 -1.72 -27.82
CA PRO A 88 6.64 -1.89 -27.17
C PRO A 88 7.77 -1.89 -28.21
N ASP A 89 8.84 -1.17 -27.90
CA ASP A 89 10.09 -1.14 -28.68
C ASP A 89 11.11 -2.13 -28.10
N PHE A 90 11.30 -3.26 -28.77
CA PHE A 90 12.26 -4.29 -28.38
C PHE A 90 13.69 -4.04 -28.91
N SER A 91 13.90 -3.00 -29.73
CA SER A 91 15.24 -2.70 -30.27
C SER A 91 16.19 -2.17 -29.19
N ASN A 92 15.63 -1.60 -28.11
CA ASN A 92 16.40 -1.04 -27.02
C ASN A 92 16.75 -2.10 -25.97
N THR A 93 17.99 -2.60 -26.02
CA THR A 93 18.51 -3.65 -25.13
C THR A 93 18.50 -3.25 -23.64
N ASN A 94 18.47 -1.95 -23.31
CA ASN A 94 18.38 -1.48 -21.91
C ASN A 94 17.03 -1.81 -21.24
N TYR A 95 16.01 -2.18 -22.03
CA TYR A 95 14.68 -2.51 -21.52
C TYR A 95 14.39 -4.01 -21.48
N GLY A 96 15.41 -4.82 -21.81
CA GLY A 96 15.39 -6.27 -21.68
C GLY A 96 14.23 -6.90 -22.42
N LEU A 97 13.75 -8.01 -21.86
CA LEU A 97 12.73 -8.86 -22.47
C LEU A 97 11.39 -8.14 -22.70
N TYR A 98 11.06 -7.14 -21.89
CA TYR A 98 9.76 -6.46 -21.94
C TYR A 98 9.68 -5.37 -23.03
N GLY A 99 10.80 -4.87 -23.54
CA GLY A 99 10.82 -3.75 -24.48
C GLY A 99 10.46 -2.40 -23.83
N ARG A 100 10.90 -1.32 -24.46
CA ARG A 100 10.65 0.05 -24.01
C ARG A 100 9.21 0.46 -24.34
N ARG A 101 8.52 1.07 -23.38
CA ARG A 101 7.19 1.69 -23.56
C ARG A 101 7.32 3.17 -23.29
N GLU A 102 7.39 3.97 -24.34
CA GLU A 102 7.61 5.41 -24.21
C GLU A 102 6.50 6.10 -23.40
N TRP A 103 5.26 5.65 -23.56
CA TRP A 103 4.10 6.23 -22.89
C TRP A 103 4.11 6.08 -21.37
N TYR A 104 4.93 5.19 -20.80
CA TYR A 104 5.09 5.06 -19.34
C TYR A 104 5.70 6.33 -18.72
N GLU A 105 6.40 7.15 -19.51
CA GLU A 105 6.97 8.42 -19.01
C GLU A 105 5.96 9.57 -19.04
N TYR A 106 4.70 9.34 -19.46
CA TYR A 106 3.72 10.41 -19.64
C TYR A 106 3.10 10.78 -18.30
N TYR A 107 3.44 11.97 -17.81
CA TYR A 107 2.93 12.49 -16.55
C TYR A 107 1.48 12.96 -16.70
N LEU A 108 0.65 12.64 -15.70
CA LEU A 108 -0.72 13.13 -15.62
C LEU A 108 -0.72 14.66 -15.55
N PHE A 109 0.08 15.24 -14.66
CA PHE A 109 0.28 16.69 -14.55
C PHE A 109 1.69 17.06 -15.00
N HIS A 110 1.84 17.31 -16.30
CA HIS A 110 3.13 17.49 -16.93
C HIS A 110 3.61 18.95 -16.98
N ALA A 111 4.90 19.14 -17.29
CA ALA A 111 5.48 20.43 -17.64
C ALA A 111 5.13 20.83 -19.09
N SER A 112 5.99 21.55 -19.80
CA SER A 112 5.78 21.81 -21.23
C SER A 112 5.88 20.53 -22.08
N ASP A 113 6.75 19.60 -21.66
CA ASP A 113 6.90 18.26 -22.23
C ASP A 113 6.12 17.27 -21.36
N ILE A 114 5.27 16.44 -21.99
CA ILE A 114 4.46 15.42 -21.31
C ILE A 114 5.32 14.38 -20.57
N ARG A 115 6.57 14.19 -21.01
CA ARG A 115 7.53 13.27 -20.39
C ARG A 115 8.26 13.85 -19.19
N ARG A 116 7.88 15.05 -18.74
CA ARG A 116 8.55 15.74 -17.62
C ARG A 116 7.56 16.11 -16.52
N GLU A 117 7.95 15.80 -15.29
CA GLU A 117 7.26 16.20 -14.07
C GLU A 117 7.08 17.73 -14.04
N MET A 118 5.89 18.19 -13.65
CA MET A 118 5.70 19.60 -13.29
C MET A 118 6.66 20.03 -12.17
N SER A 119 7.25 21.22 -12.28
CA SER A 119 8.12 21.73 -11.21
C SER A 119 7.34 22.07 -9.93
N TYR A 120 7.99 21.94 -8.77
CA TYR A 120 7.43 22.38 -7.49
C TYR A 120 6.97 23.84 -7.53
N GLU A 121 7.78 24.72 -8.12
CA GLU A 121 7.49 26.15 -8.15
C GLU A 121 6.28 26.47 -9.02
N ASN A 122 6.14 25.82 -10.20
CA ASN A 122 4.94 25.97 -11.02
C ASN A 122 3.70 25.52 -10.25
N HIS A 123 3.71 24.33 -9.65
CA HIS A 123 2.60 23.83 -8.83
C HIS A 123 2.26 24.81 -7.69
N ARG A 124 3.27 25.27 -6.94
CA ARG A 124 3.10 26.24 -5.84
C ARG A 124 2.45 27.54 -6.31
N GLN A 125 2.94 28.11 -7.41
CA GLN A 125 2.39 29.34 -7.98
C GLN A 125 0.94 29.18 -8.42
N ARG A 126 0.58 28.06 -9.07
CA ARG A 126 -0.81 27.79 -9.49
C ARG A 126 -1.75 27.72 -8.28
N ILE A 127 -1.36 27.03 -7.22
CA ILE A 127 -2.16 26.93 -5.99
C ILE A 127 -2.30 28.30 -5.32
N ASN A 128 -1.21 29.07 -5.21
CA ASN A 128 -1.25 30.42 -4.65
C ASN A 128 -2.19 31.35 -5.43
N ASN A 129 -2.14 31.29 -6.76
CA ASN A 129 -3.05 32.09 -7.61
C ASN A 129 -4.52 31.72 -7.38
N ILE A 130 -4.82 30.43 -7.22
CA ILE A 130 -6.18 29.97 -6.90
C ILE A 130 -6.59 30.51 -5.52
N HIS A 131 -5.73 30.41 -4.50
CA HIS A 131 -6.03 30.94 -3.17
C HIS A 131 -6.29 32.45 -3.19
N LEU A 132 -5.43 33.22 -3.87
CA LEU A 132 -5.58 34.67 -4.00
C LEU A 132 -6.91 35.05 -4.67
N LYS A 133 -7.25 34.39 -5.78
CA LYS A 133 -8.52 34.63 -6.50
C LYS A 133 -9.77 34.29 -5.68
N ASN A 134 -9.64 33.38 -4.71
CA ASN A 134 -10.74 32.93 -3.85
C ASN A 134 -10.66 33.55 -2.44
N ASN A 135 -9.82 34.56 -2.22
CA ASN A 135 -9.64 35.21 -0.91
C ASN A 135 -9.26 34.22 0.22
N ILE A 136 -8.48 33.18 -0.09
CA ILE A 136 -8.00 32.19 0.86
C ILE A 136 -6.59 32.55 1.32
N SER A 137 -6.36 32.64 2.64
CA SER A 137 -5.05 32.91 3.24
C SER A 137 -4.55 31.69 4.02
N LEU A 138 -3.46 31.07 3.54
CA LEU A 138 -2.86 29.87 4.15
C LEU A 138 -1.34 29.95 4.13
N THR A 139 -0.70 29.66 5.28
CA THR A 139 0.76 29.65 5.42
C THR A 139 1.44 28.47 4.72
N LYS A 140 0.73 27.35 4.56
CA LYS A 140 1.23 26.12 3.92
C LYS A 140 0.34 25.73 2.73
N ALA A 141 0.37 26.55 1.67
CA ALA A 141 -0.48 26.40 0.49
C ALA A 141 -0.51 24.96 -0.08
N MET A 142 0.65 24.32 -0.20
CA MET A 142 0.79 22.95 -0.73
C MET A 142 0.30 21.82 0.20
N HIS A 143 -0.05 22.16 1.45
CA HIS A 143 -0.62 21.23 2.43
C HIS A 143 -2.12 21.47 2.68
N ALA A 144 -2.72 22.48 2.03
CA ALA A 144 -4.13 22.84 2.21
C ALA A 144 -5.07 21.65 1.94
N THR A 145 -4.87 20.98 0.80
CA THR A 145 -5.65 19.81 0.37
C THR A 145 -5.49 18.59 1.29
N ARG A 146 -4.36 18.50 2.01
CA ARG A 146 -4.12 17.45 3.01
C ARG A 146 -4.93 17.71 4.27
N ASN A 147 -4.87 18.93 4.80
CA ASN A 147 -5.66 19.31 5.97
C ASN A 147 -7.16 19.23 5.69
N TYR A 148 -7.60 19.81 4.55
CA TYR A 148 -8.99 19.72 4.11
C TYR A 148 -9.42 18.26 3.94
N GLY A 149 -8.61 17.43 3.28
CA GLY A 149 -8.92 16.00 3.11
C GLY A 149 -9.15 15.29 4.44
N ALA A 150 -8.29 15.49 5.44
CA ALA A 150 -8.46 14.89 6.76
C ALA A 150 -9.71 15.41 7.50
N GLN A 151 -9.97 16.72 7.42
CA GLN A 151 -11.13 17.32 8.08
C GLN A 151 -12.43 16.85 7.42
N ASN A 152 -12.48 16.88 6.08
CA ASN A 152 -13.64 16.46 5.29
C ASN A 152 -14.01 15.01 5.55
N THR A 153 -13.02 14.10 5.60
CA THR A 153 -13.30 12.68 5.84
C THR A 153 -13.80 12.43 7.26
N ARG A 154 -13.24 13.13 8.25
CA ARG A 154 -13.69 13.03 9.65
C ARG A 154 -15.09 13.64 9.84
N ALA A 155 -15.38 14.75 9.19
CA ALA A 155 -16.69 15.39 9.20
C ALA A 155 -17.77 14.48 8.59
N ASN A 156 -17.44 13.72 7.54
CA ASN A 156 -18.34 12.77 6.88
C ASN A 156 -18.27 11.34 7.47
N GLY A 157 -17.67 11.19 8.65
CA GLY A 157 -17.84 10.00 9.48
C GLY A 157 -16.82 8.87 9.32
N ALA A 158 -15.77 9.05 8.51
CA ALA A 158 -14.70 8.05 8.41
C ALA A 158 -13.95 7.92 9.74
N SER A 159 -13.41 6.73 10.04
CA SER A 159 -12.54 6.47 11.18
C SER A 159 -11.22 7.24 11.11
N VAL A 160 -10.51 7.32 12.25
CA VAL A 160 -9.17 7.94 12.28
C VAL A 160 -8.20 7.11 11.44
N ASP A 161 -8.29 5.79 11.54
CA ASP A 161 -7.41 4.87 10.81
C ASP A 161 -7.72 4.86 9.32
N GLY A 162 -8.98 4.86 8.90
CA GLY A 162 -9.37 5.04 7.50
C GLY A 162 -8.88 6.38 6.93
N THR A 163 -9.02 7.47 7.69
CA THR A 163 -8.50 8.80 7.31
C THR A 163 -6.97 8.78 7.17
N LYS A 164 -6.26 8.16 8.11
CA LYS A 164 -4.81 7.95 8.01
C LYS A 164 -4.44 7.07 6.81
N ALA A 165 -5.23 6.04 6.54
CA ALA A 165 -5.03 5.12 5.45
C ALA A 165 -5.07 5.85 4.11
N MET A 166 -6.15 6.60 3.85
CA MET A 166 -6.31 7.41 2.64
C MET A 166 -5.20 8.45 2.45
N GLY A 167 -4.78 9.12 3.53
CA GLY A 167 -3.73 10.13 3.46
C GLY A 167 -2.30 9.58 3.32
N GLY A 168 -2.13 8.25 3.39
CA GLY A 168 -0.82 7.61 3.50
C GLY A 168 -0.08 8.01 4.78
N TRP A 169 -0.81 8.31 5.85
CA TRP A 169 -0.30 8.78 7.16
C TRP A 169 -0.17 7.68 8.20
N SER A 170 -0.38 6.42 7.85
CA SER A 170 -0.29 5.34 8.84
C SER A 170 1.14 5.19 9.34
N ASP A 171 1.36 5.59 10.59
CA ASP A 171 2.50 5.20 11.41
C ASP A 171 2.07 4.00 12.25
N GLN A 172 2.78 2.88 12.09
CA GLN A 172 2.78 1.62 12.87
C GLN A 172 2.06 0.40 12.26
N GLY A 173 2.81 -0.73 12.17
CA GLY A 173 2.32 -2.09 11.91
C GLY A 173 2.72 -2.72 10.56
N SER A 174 3.16 -3.98 10.60
CA SER A 174 3.46 -4.86 9.46
C SER A 174 2.24 -5.28 8.63
N TYR A 175 1.01 -5.13 9.16
CA TYR A 175 -0.24 -5.51 8.46
C TYR A 175 -0.43 -4.74 7.14
N ARG A 176 -0.22 -3.42 7.16
CA ARG A 176 -0.30 -2.60 5.93
C ARG A 176 0.85 -2.88 4.95
N ARG A 177 1.97 -3.39 5.44
CA ARG A 177 3.17 -3.63 4.63
C ARG A 177 3.08 -4.89 3.78
N CYS A 178 2.32 -5.89 4.23
CA CYS A 178 2.26 -7.21 3.57
C CYS A 178 0.86 -7.63 3.11
N TYR A 179 -0.23 -7.10 3.69
CA TYR A 179 -1.58 -7.67 3.52
C TYR A 179 -2.67 -6.65 3.15
N ASP A 180 -2.56 -5.39 3.57
CA ASP A 180 -3.59 -4.38 3.29
C ASP A 180 -3.30 -3.59 2.00
N ARG A 181 -3.89 -4.06 0.90
CA ARG A 181 -4.02 -3.31 -0.36
C ARG A 181 -5.44 -2.81 -0.59
N SER A 182 -6.33 -2.99 0.40
CA SER A 182 -7.73 -2.65 0.25
C SER A 182 -7.92 -1.16 0.41
N PHE A 183 -8.75 -0.56 -0.44
CA PHE A 183 -9.10 0.85 -0.25
C PHE A 183 -9.88 1.02 1.06
N PRO A 184 -9.58 2.05 1.87
CA PRO A 184 -10.33 2.31 3.10
C PRO A 184 -11.74 2.79 2.75
N THR A 185 -12.71 1.87 2.77
CA THR A 185 -14.12 2.08 2.36
C THR A 185 -14.74 3.31 3.01
N ASP A 186 -14.65 3.41 4.34
CA ASP A 186 -15.19 4.52 5.12
C ASP A 186 -14.58 5.85 4.69
N ALA A 187 -13.28 5.87 4.45
CA ALA A 187 -12.55 7.04 4.05
C ALA A 187 -12.90 7.45 2.62
N LEU A 188 -12.98 6.51 1.67
CA LEU A 188 -13.39 6.79 0.30
C LEU A 188 -14.78 7.44 0.26
N LEU A 189 -15.76 6.82 0.93
CA LEU A 189 -17.12 7.35 1.06
C LEU A 189 -17.11 8.77 1.64
N ALA A 190 -16.41 8.96 2.77
CA ALA A 190 -16.36 10.25 3.44
C ALA A 190 -15.66 11.34 2.62
N SER A 191 -14.58 11.01 1.90
CA SER A 191 -13.89 11.98 1.04
C SER A 191 -14.75 12.47 -0.12
N ALA A 192 -15.66 11.62 -0.59
CA ALA A 192 -16.64 11.92 -1.62
C ALA A 192 -17.92 12.58 -1.06
N MET A 193 -17.93 12.93 0.23
CA MET A 193 -19.04 13.53 0.98
C MET A 193 -20.28 12.64 1.08
N PHE A 194 -20.08 11.32 1.15
CA PHE A 194 -21.11 10.37 1.57
C PHE A 194 -21.00 10.07 3.06
N ASN A 195 -22.11 9.63 3.67
CA ASN A 195 -22.12 9.28 5.08
C ASN A 195 -21.41 7.95 5.32
N ALA A 196 -20.15 8.00 5.74
CA ALA A 196 -19.36 6.80 6.00
C ALA A 196 -19.79 6.01 7.24
N ARG A 197 -20.60 6.61 8.15
CA ARG A 197 -21.20 5.87 9.27
C ARG A 197 -22.38 5.01 8.83
N GLN A 198 -22.93 5.28 7.65
CA GLN A 198 -24.08 4.58 7.12
C GLN A 198 -23.90 4.30 5.62
N PRO A 199 -23.00 3.37 5.25
CA PRO A 199 -22.74 3.06 3.85
C PRO A 199 -23.99 2.62 3.06
N SER A 200 -25.01 2.08 3.73
CA SER A 200 -26.31 1.74 3.12
C SER A 200 -27.07 2.95 2.56
N SER A 201 -26.73 4.17 3.00
CA SER A 201 -27.29 5.42 2.46
C SER A 201 -26.53 5.93 1.23
N TYR A 202 -25.48 5.22 0.77
CA TYR A 202 -24.75 5.60 -0.42
C TYR A 202 -25.69 5.62 -1.63
N SER A 203 -25.69 6.76 -2.31
CA SER A 203 -26.38 6.95 -3.58
C SER A 203 -25.63 7.99 -4.38
N LEU A 204 -25.30 7.66 -5.64
CA LEU A 204 -24.75 8.58 -6.62
C LEU A 204 -25.81 8.80 -7.71
N PRO A 205 -26.71 9.78 -7.56
CA PRO A 205 -27.89 9.89 -8.40
C PRO A 205 -27.60 10.04 -9.89
N ARG A 206 -26.59 10.84 -10.25
CA ARG A 206 -26.21 11.04 -11.66
C ARG A 206 -25.66 9.79 -12.34
N ASP A 207 -25.36 8.72 -11.59
CA ASP A 207 -24.93 7.46 -12.16
C ASP A 207 -26.05 6.77 -12.96
N VAL A 208 -27.33 7.08 -12.69
CA VAL A 208 -28.47 6.52 -13.44
C VAL A 208 -28.59 7.08 -14.85
N LEU A 209 -27.89 8.17 -15.16
CA LEU A 209 -27.87 8.74 -16.50
C LEU A 209 -27.10 7.80 -17.41
N GLU A 210 -27.76 7.27 -18.44
CA GLU A 210 -27.16 6.39 -19.44
C GLU A 210 -26.89 7.21 -20.72
N PRO A 211 -25.63 7.63 -20.98
CA PRO A 211 -25.34 8.42 -22.17
C PRO A 211 -25.53 7.59 -23.45
N PRO A 212 -26.13 8.17 -24.52
CA PRO A 212 -26.25 7.53 -25.82
C PRO A 212 -24.92 6.96 -26.34
N ALA A 213 -24.97 5.78 -26.96
CA ALA A 213 -23.79 5.07 -27.46
C ALA A 213 -22.98 5.91 -28.47
N GLU A 214 -23.63 6.73 -29.28
CA GLU A 214 -22.97 7.65 -30.22
C GLU A 214 -22.13 8.72 -29.50
N LEU A 215 -22.62 9.26 -28.38
CA LEU A 215 -21.89 10.24 -27.58
C LEU A 215 -20.71 9.58 -26.88
N MET A 216 -20.90 8.35 -26.37
CA MET A 216 -19.82 7.56 -25.78
C MET A 216 -18.72 7.29 -26.81
N ALA A 217 -19.06 6.87 -28.03
CA ALA A 217 -18.11 6.58 -29.10
C ALA A 217 -17.36 7.84 -29.60
N ALA A 218 -17.99 9.02 -29.51
CA ALA A 218 -17.35 10.28 -29.89
C ALA A 218 -16.21 10.69 -28.94
N VAL A 219 -16.20 10.20 -27.69
CA VAL A 219 -15.17 10.55 -26.70
C VAL A 219 -14.05 9.51 -26.72
N PHE A 220 -12.82 9.93 -27.02
CA PHE A 220 -11.64 9.05 -27.18
C PHE A 220 -11.86 7.94 -28.23
N PRO A 221 -12.18 8.30 -29.49
CA PRO A 221 -12.66 7.34 -30.51
C PRO A 221 -11.61 6.30 -30.95
N TRP A 222 -10.34 6.47 -30.54
CA TRP A 222 -9.24 5.58 -30.89
C TRP A 222 -9.06 4.41 -29.91
N VAL A 223 -9.71 4.44 -28.74
CA VAL A 223 -9.42 3.51 -27.63
C VAL A 223 -9.67 2.05 -27.99
N GLU A 224 -10.76 1.73 -28.72
CA GLU A 224 -11.07 0.37 -29.14
C GLU A 224 -10.02 -0.19 -30.12
N ARG A 225 -9.49 0.67 -30.99
CA ARG A 225 -8.42 0.26 -31.93
C ARG A 225 -7.18 -0.18 -31.15
N GLU A 226 -6.79 0.59 -30.13
CA GLU A 226 -5.64 0.25 -29.29
C GLU A 226 -5.91 -0.97 -28.40
N GLN A 227 -7.14 -1.15 -27.92
CA GLN A 227 -7.53 -2.34 -27.17
C GLN A 227 -7.44 -3.60 -28.05
N ASN A 228 -7.91 -3.52 -29.30
CA ASN A 228 -7.79 -4.60 -30.28
C ASN A 228 -6.32 -4.88 -30.61
N ALA A 229 -5.51 -3.83 -30.84
CA ALA A 229 -4.09 -3.97 -31.10
C ALA A 229 -3.36 -4.68 -29.95
N LEU A 230 -3.65 -4.31 -28.69
CA LEU A 230 -3.11 -4.97 -27.50
C LEU A 230 -3.53 -6.45 -27.43
N ASN A 231 -4.80 -6.75 -27.66
CA ASN A 231 -5.31 -8.14 -27.64
C ASN A 231 -4.68 -9.00 -28.74
N SER A 232 -4.49 -8.44 -29.94
CA SER A 232 -3.85 -9.13 -31.06
C SER A 232 -2.38 -9.46 -30.78
N ARG A 233 -1.64 -8.62 -30.05
CA ARG A 233 -0.26 -8.92 -29.63
C ARG A 233 -0.19 -10.18 -28.77
N SER A 234 -1.15 -10.35 -27.86
CA SER A 234 -1.26 -11.54 -27.00
C SER A 234 -1.61 -12.81 -27.78
N ASN A 235 -2.36 -12.69 -28.88
CA ASN A 235 -2.82 -13.83 -29.69
C ASN A 235 -1.81 -14.28 -30.77
N ILE A 236 -0.97 -13.39 -31.30
CA ILE A 236 0.10 -13.76 -32.25
C ILE A 236 1.10 -14.76 -31.62
N ALA A 237 1.20 -14.77 -30.29
CA ALA A 237 2.01 -15.72 -29.51
C ALA A 237 1.61 -17.20 -29.69
N THR A 238 0.41 -17.51 -30.19
CA THR A 238 -0.11 -18.89 -30.25
C THR A 238 -0.26 -19.47 -31.65
N THR A 239 -0.15 -18.68 -32.72
CA THR A 239 -0.53 -19.14 -34.08
C THR A 239 0.63 -19.28 -35.08
N ALA A 240 1.81 -18.69 -34.81
CA ALA A 240 2.95 -18.81 -35.71
C ALA A 240 3.94 -19.85 -35.17
N GLY A 241 4.03 -21.01 -35.85
CA GLY A 241 5.02 -22.06 -35.59
C GLY A 241 6.46 -21.66 -35.94
N GLN A 242 6.87 -20.42 -35.64
CA GLN A 242 8.23 -19.91 -35.75
C GLN A 242 8.84 -19.67 -34.36
N PRO A 243 10.17 -19.78 -34.20
CA PRO A 243 10.82 -19.88 -32.89
C PRO A 243 10.90 -18.58 -32.09
N ASP A 244 10.28 -17.48 -32.53
CA ASP A 244 10.39 -16.17 -31.86
C ASP A 244 9.29 -15.95 -30.81
N VAL A 245 8.94 -17.03 -30.10
CA VAL A 245 7.85 -17.12 -29.11
C VAL A 245 8.12 -16.24 -27.87
N GLY A 246 9.37 -15.83 -27.65
CA GLY A 246 9.77 -15.01 -26.51
C GLY A 246 9.21 -13.58 -26.55
N HIS A 247 9.24 -12.91 -27.70
CA HIS A 247 8.86 -11.49 -27.80
C HIS A 247 7.34 -11.27 -27.64
N CYS A 248 6.50 -12.23 -28.05
CA CYS A 248 5.05 -12.08 -28.04
C CYS A 248 4.44 -12.16 -26.61
N LYS A 249 4.95 -13.02 -25.72
CA LYS A 249 4.53 -13.03 -24.30
C LYS A 249 4.94 -11.75 -23.57
N ASN A 250 6.06 -11.15 -23.95
CA ASN A 250 6.61 -9.94 -23.35
C ASN A 250 5.99 -8.63 -23.87
N ALA A 251 5.14 -8.74 -24.90
CA ALA A 251 4.31 -7.64 -25.42
C ALA A 251 3.01 -7.43 -24.60
N THR A 252 2.77 -8.23 -23.56
CA THR A 252 1.70 -7.98 -22.58
C THR A 252 1.92 -6.63 -21.88
N ASP A 253 0.84 -5.90 -21.64
CA ASP A 253 0.89 -4.57 -21.03
C ASP A 253 -0.37 -4.36 -20.18
N LEU A 254 -0.26 -4.75 -18.90
CA LEU A 254 -1.36 -4.61 -17.94
C LEU A 254 -1.67 -3.13 -17.66
N ALA A 255 -0.65 -2.27 -17.62
CA ALA A 255 -0.84 -0.84 -17.41
C ALA A 255 -1.65 -0.23 -18.56
N LEU A 256 -1.34 -0.59 -19.80
CA LEU A 256 -2.11 -0.15 -20.97
C LEU A 256 -3.54 -0.67 -20.91
N GLN A 257 -3.71 -1.95 -20.60
CA GLN A 257 -5.05 -2.54 -20.45
C GLN A 257 -5.88 -1.76 -19.41
N GLN A 258 -5.30 -1.41 -18.26
CA GLN A 258 -6.00 -0.64 -17.24
C GLN A 258 -6.26 0.80 -17.68
N PHE A 259 -5.28 1.48 -18.30
CA PHE A 259 -5.44 2.85 -18.78
C PHE A 259 -6.55 2.97 -19.84
N LEU A 260 -6.60 2.04 -20.82
CA LEU A 260 -7.67 2.02 -21.82
C LEU A 260 -9.04 1.77 -21.18
N ARG A 261 -9.14 0.88 -20.17
CA ARG A 261 -10.38 0.69 -19.40
C ARG A 261 -10.81 1.96 -18.65
N VAL A 262 -9.86 2.70 -18.08
CA VAL A 262 -10.12 3.99 -17.43
C VAL A 262 -10.67 4.99 -18.44
N LEU A 263 -10.08 5.10 -19.63
CA LEU A 263 -10.57 6.01 -20.68
C LEU A 263 -11.99 5.66 -21.14
N ILE A 264 -12.30 4.37 -21.31
CA ILE A 264 -13.67 3.91 -21.66
C ILE A 264 -14.66 4.33 -20.57
N TRP A 265 -14.32 4.09 -19.30
CA TRP A 265 -15.16 4.50 -18.19
C TRP A 265 -15.31 6.03 -18.10
N PHE A 266 -14.25 6.78 -18.37
CA PHE A 266 -14.29 8.25 -18.40
C PHE A 266 -15.25 8.81 -19.44
N ARG A 267 -15.56 8.10 -20.53
CA ARG A 267 -16.61 8.54 -21.49
C ARG A 267 -17.95 8.73 -20.77
N ARG A 268 -18.33 7.76 -19.93
CA ARG A 268 -19.58 7.82 -19.16
C ARG A 268 -19.50 8.95 -18.13
N VAL A 269 -18.43 8.98 -17.33
CA VAL A 269 -18.23 10.02 -16.30
C VAL A 269 -18.28 11.43 -16.91
N LEU A 270 -17.59 11.66 -18.04
CA LEU A 270 -17.57 12.94 -18.74
C LEU A 270 -18.95 13.38 -19.17
N LEU A 271 -19.71 12.49 -19.83
CA LEU A 271 -21.02 12.84 -20.35
C LEU A 271 -22.02 13.08 -19.21
N GLN A 272 -22.01 12.24 -18.18
CA GLN A 272 -22.82 12.43 -16.97
C GLN A 272 -22.48 13.74 -16.26
N ASP A 273 -21.21 13.99 -15.96
CA ASP A 273 -20.77 15.18 -15.24
C ASP A 273 -21.02 16.46 -16.07
N ALA A 274 -20.76 16.42 -17.38
CA ALA A 274 -21.04 17.53 -18.29
C ALA A 274 -22.54 17.85 -18.35
N ALA A 275 -23.41 16.85 -18.41
CA ALA A 275 -24.86 17.05 -18.44
C ALA A 275 -25.36 17.76 -17.15
N VAL A 276 -24.80 17.40 -15.99
CA VAL A 276 -25.14 18.08 -14.74
C VAL A 276 -24.59 19.51 -14.71
N ILE A 277 -23.33 19.71 -15.11
CA ILE A 277 -22.69 21.03 -15.09
C ILE A 277 -23.39 22.00 -16.05
N ILE A 278 -23.68 21.57 -17.29
CA ILE A 278 -24.33 22.43 -18.30
C ILE A 278 -25.76 22.79 -17.89
N SER A 279 -26.49 21.86 -17.28
CA SER A 279 -27.85 22.10 -16.79
C SER A 279 -27.89 23.06 -15.59
N ARG A 280 -26.83 23.11 -14.77
CA ARG A 280 -26.74 24.00 -13.60
C ARG A 280 -26.21 25.39 -13.91
N HIS A 281 -25.20 25.46 -14.78
CA HIS A 281 -24.40 26.67 -14.99
C HIS A 281 -24.54 27.25 -16.39
N GLY A 282 -25.24 26.56 -17.29
CA GLY A 282 -25.39 26.97 -18.68
C GLY A 282 -24.21 26.53 -19.58
N PRO A 283 -24.30 26.83 -20.89
CA PRO A 283 -23.36 26.37 -21.90
C PRO A 283 -22.08 27.22 -22.01
N ASP A 284 -21.93 28.27 -21.22
CA ASP A 284 -20.90 29.30 -21.44
C ASP A 284 -19.46 28.84 -21.15
N PHE A 285 -19.28 27.69 -20.50
CA PHE A 285 -17.95 27.14 -20.29
C PHE A 285 -17.30 26.72 -21.63
N PRO A 286 -16.04 27.13 -21.92
CA PRO A 286 -15.40 26.88 -23.20
C PRO A 286 -15.38 25.42 -23.65
N ILE A 287 -15.33 24.48 -22.70
CA ILE A 287 -15.31 23.05 -22.99
C ILE A 287 -16.58 22.57 -23.71
N PHE A 288 -17.72 23.22 -23.49
CA PHE A 288 -19.00 22.87 -24.10
C PHE A 288 -19.14 23.33 -25.56
N HIS A 289 -18.16 24.08 -26.07
CA HIS A 289 -18.09 24.43 -27.49
C HIS A 289 -17.46 23.33 -28.35
N PHE A 290 -16.90 22.28 -27.73
CA PHE A 290 -16.28 21.16 -28.43
C PHE A 290 -17.22 19.96 -28.53
N PRO A 291 -17.14 19.15 -29.61
CA PRO A 291 -17.85 17.88 -29.68
C PRO A 291 -17.39 16.90 -28.59
N PRO A 292 -18.27 16.06 -28.03
CA PRO A 292 -19.69 15.96 -28.41
C PRO A 292 -20.61 16.96 -27.68
N PHE A 293 -20.09 17.78 -26.76
CA PHE A 293 -20.91 18.64 -25.89
C PHE A 293 -21.69 19.73 -26.64
N ASN A 294 -21.19 20.17 -27.80
CA ASN A 294 -21.87 21.17 -28.63
C ASN A 294 -22.99 20.58 -29.52
N THR A 295 -23.12 19.25 -29.60
CA THR A 295 -24.00 18.55 -30.55
C THR A 295 -25.47 18.53 -30.09
N PRO A 296 -26.45 18.41 -31.02
CA PRO A 296 -27.85 18.24 -30.66
C PRO A 296 -28.10 17.00 -29.80
N ALA A 297 -27.43 15.89 -30.11
CA ALA A 297 -27.56 14.64 -29.36
C ALA A 297 -27.20 14.81 -27.87
N PHE A 298 -26.09 15.53 -27.58
CA PHE A 298 -25.73 15.83 -26.20
C PHE A 298 -26.72 16.80 -25.53
N ARG A 299 -27.20 17.82 -26.24
CA ARG A 299 -28.20 18.76 -25.70
C ARG A 299 -29.49 18.05 -25.29
N SER A 300 -29.99 17.12 -26.11
CA SER A 300 -31.15 16.30 -25.77
C SER A 300 -30.90 15.44 -24.54
N PHE A 301 -29.74 14.76 -24.48
CA PHE A 301 -29.36 13.98 -23.31
C PHE A 301 -29.26 14.82 -22.03
N ALA A 302 -28.68 16.02 -22.11
CA ALA A 302 -28.52 16.92 -20.98
C ALA A 302 -29.86 17.53 -20.51
N ALA A 303 -30.81 17.80 -21.42
CA ALA A 303 -32.10 18.37 -21.07
C ALA A 303 -32.89 17.48 -20.08
N ASP A 304 -32.80 16.16 -20.24
CA ASP A 304 -33.52 15.18 -19.40
C ASP A 304 -32.79 14.85 -18.09
N SER A 305 -31.55 15.33 -17.92
CA SER A 305 -30.68 14.88 -16.82
C SER A 305 -31.21 15.30 -15.45
N SER A 306 -31.70 16.53 -15.31
CA SER A 306 -32.11 17.09 -14.02
C SER A 306 -33.29 16.33 -13.41
N GLN A 307 -34.34 16.07 -14.20
CA GLN A 307 -35.51 15.33 -13.73
C GLN A 307 -35.16 13.87 -13.40
N THR A 308 -34.34 13.23 -14.24
CA THR A 308 -33.90 11.85 -14.04
C THR A 308 -33.11 11.69 -12.73
N ILE A 309 -32.22 12.65 -12.44
CA ILE A 309 -31.46 12.70 -11.18
C ILE A 309 -32.37 12.88 -9.98
N THR A 310 -33.31 13.83 -10.01
CA THR A 310 -34.23 14.08 -8.89
C THR A 310 -35.11 12.86 -8.59
N ASN A 311 -35.56 12.15 -9.63
CA ASN A 311 -36.31 10.91 -9.47
C ASN A 311 -35.46 9.82 -8.82
N ALA A 312 -34.20 9.67 -9.25
CA ALA A 312 -33.26 8.71 -8.68
C ALA A 312 -32.91 9.02 -7.21
N GLU A 313 -32.72 10.29 -6.86
CA GLU A 313 -32.55 10.73 -5.47
C GLU A 313 -33.74 10.31 -4.60
N SER A 314 -34.95 10.64 -5.05
CA SER A 314 -36.18 10.32 -4.34
C SER A 314 -36.37 8.81 -4.15
N ALA A 315 -36.09 8.03 -5.20
CA ALA A 315 -36.17 6.57 -5.15
C ALA A 315 -35.14 5.96 -4.18
N ALA A 316 -33.91 6.47 -4.20
CA ALA A 316 -32.86 6.01 -3.28
C ALA A 316 -33.20 6.33 -1.81
N GLU A 317 -33.75 7.51 -1.53
CA GLU A 317 -34.21 7.87 -0.19
C GLU A 317 -35.35 6.97 0.30
N GLN A 318 -36.33 6.70 -0.56
CA GLN A 318 -37.44 5.79 -0.23
C GLN A 318 -36.94 4.36 0.01
N ALA A 319 -36.07 3.85 -0.86
CA ALA A 319 -35.45 2.54 -0.71
C ALA A 319 -34.74 2.44 0.65
N PHE A 320 -33.92 3.46 0.98
CA PHE A 320 -33.21 3.50 2.25
C PHE A 320 -34.14 3.56 3.48
N ARG A 321 -35.25 4.31 3.43
CA ARG A 321 -36.25 4.37 4.52
C ARG A 321 -37.00 3.04 4.73
N ASN A 322 -37.19 2.28 3.66
CA ASN A 322 -38.01 1.07 3.66
C ASN A 322 -37.23 -0.20 4.05
N VAL A 323 -35.91 -0.13 4.27
CA VAL A 323 -35.10 -1.28 4.72
C VAL A 323 -35.31 -1.53 6.22
N PRO A 324 -35.87 -2.68 6.65
CA PRO A 324 -36.05 -2.97 8.07
C PRO A 324 -34.68 -3.12 8.76
N ALA A 325 -34.44 -2.36 9.83
CA ALA A 325 -33.14 -2.24 10.49
C ALA A 325 -32.54 -3.59 10.95
N GLU A 326 -33.40 -4.50 11.42
CA GLU A 326 -33.04 -5.82 11.94
C GLU A 326 -32.71 -6.84 10.85
N LEU A 327 -33.50 -6.86 9.76
CA LEU A 327 -33.35 -7.80 8.66
C LEU A 327 -32.06 -7.53 7.88
N ALA A 328 -31.74 -6.25 7.74
CA ALA A 328 -30.51 -5.86 7.11
C ALA A 328 -29.29 -6.22 7.98
N LYS A 329 -29.34 -6.23 9.32
CA LYS A 329 -28.15 -6.54 10.15
C LYS A 329 -27.77 -8.03 10.09
N GLY A 330 -28.76 -8.92 10.17
CA GLY A 330 -28.53 -10.36 10.06
C GLY A 330 -28.07 -10.79 8.67
N VAL A 331 -28.72 -10.28 7.63
CA VAL A 331 -28.33 -10.54 6.22
C VAL A 331 -26.97 -9.91 5.91
N ARG A 332 -26.67 -8.70 6.42
CA ARG A 332 -25.35 -8.05 6.29
C ARG A 332 -24.23 -8.87 6.90
N CYS A 333 -24.38 -9.38 8.13
CA CYS A 333 -23.32 -10.19 8.76
C CYS A 333 -23.05 -11.46 7.96
N ALA A 334 -24.11 -12.21 7.62
CA ALA A 334 -23.98 -13.46 6.87
C ALA A 334 -23.37 -13.25 5.46
N LEU A 335 -23.73 -12.16 4.78
CA LEU A 335 -23.20 -11.85 3.44
C LEU A 335 -21.79 -11.27 3.46
N THR A 336 -21.45 -10.46 4.46
CA THR A 336 -20.08 -9.95 4.63
C THR A 336 -19.14 -11.13 4.88
N GLU A 337 -19.55 -12.07 5.72
CA GLU A 337 -18.82 -13.32 5.96
C GLU A 337 -18.69 -14.17 4.69
N ALA A 338 -19.77 -14.34 3.93
CA ALA A 338 -19.74 -15.07 2.66
C ALA A 338 -18.85 -14.39 1.60
N SER A 339 -18.85 -13.06 1.53
CA SER A 339 -18.08 -12.30 0.53
C SER A 339 -16.60 -12.23 0.89
N LEU A 340 -16.27 -12.08 2.18
CA LEU A 340 -14.91 -12.26 2.69
C LEU A 340 -14.39 -13.67 2.41
N THR A 341 -15.25 -14.69 2.52
CA THR A 341 -14.90 -16.07 2.19
C THR A 341 -14.62 -16.25 0.69
N ARG A 342 -15.48 -15.72 -0.19
CA ARG A 342 -15.26 -15.75 -1.65
C ARG A 342 -14.00 -14.99 -2.08
N GLU A 343 -13.71 -13.86 -1.46
CA GLU A 343 -12.50 -13.09 -1.75
C GLU A 343 -11.24 -13.83 -1.27
N ARG A 344 -11.29 -14.48 -0.09
CA ARG A 344 -10.22 -15.39 0.36
C ARG A 344 -10.04 -16.56 -0.60
N GLU A 345 -11.12 -17.14 -1.10
CA GLU A 345 -11.09 -18.22 -2.09
C GLU A 345 -10.51 -17.74 -3.43
N ARG A 346 -10.87 -16.55 -3.89
CA ARG A 346 -10.32 -15.92 -5.10
C ARG A 346 -8.82 -15.67 -4.95
N GLN A 347 -8.38 -15.09 -3.84
CA GLN A 347 -6.96 -14.86 -3.54
C GLN A 347 -6.19 -16.18 -3.40
N ALA A 348 -6.79 -17.21 -2.78
CA ALA A 348 -6.20 -18.54 -2.69
C ALA A 348 -6.15 -19.25 -4.05
N SER A 349 -7.13 -19.00 -4.92
CA SER A 349 -7.15 -19.49 -6.30
C SER A 349 -6.07 -18.81 -7.14
N GLU A 350 -5.95 -17.49 -7.07
CA GLU A 350 -4.89 -16.72 -7.74
C GLU A 350 -3.49 -17.14 -7.26
N SER A 351 -3.32 -17.34 -5.95
CA SER A 351 -2.07 -17.85 -5.37
C SER A 351 -1.74 -19.26 -5.87
N ARG A 352 -2.73 -20.16 -5.94
CA ARG A 352 -2.56 -21.51 -6.53
C ARG A 352 -2.22 -21.45 -8.01
N MET A 353 -2.82 -20.52 -8.76
CA MET A 353 -2.57 -20.34 -10.18
C MET A 353 -1.15 -19.79 -10.44
N LEU A 354 -0.70 -18.84 -9.62
CA LEU A 354 0.68 -18.33 -9.63
C LEU A 354 1.70 -19.41 -9.25
N GLU A 355 1.40 -20.22 -8.24
CA GLU A 355 2.25 -21.34 -7.84
C GLU A 355 2.31 -22.41 -8.95
N MET A 356 1.19 -22.72 -9.58
CA MET A 356 1.11 -23.65 -10.70
C MET A 356 1.86 -23.12 -11.93
N SER A 357 1.74 -21.82 -12.22
CA SER A 357 2.53 -21.16 -13.26
C SER A 357 4.03 -21.23 -12.96
N SER A 358 4.45 -20.99 -11.72
CA SER A 358 5.86 -21.10 -11.31
C SER A 358 6.40 -22.53 -11.42
N LYS A 359 5.58 -23.54 -11.09
CA LYS A 359 5.91 -24.95 -11.28
C LYS A 359 6.03 -25.31 -12.76
N LEU A 360 5.13 -24.82 -13.62
CA LEU A 360 5.22 -25.01 -15.06
C LEU A 360 6.46 -24.34 -15.65
N THR A 361 6.80 -23.12 -15.24
CA THR A 361 8.03 -22.44 -15.67
C THR A 361 9.29 -23.18 -15.20
N ARG A 362 9.29 -23.75 -13.99
CA ARG A 362 10.38 -24.62 -13.53
C ARG A 362 10.49 -25.91 -14.35
N LEU A 363 9.36 -26.50 -14.72
CA LEU A 363 9.32 -27.70 -15.55
C LEU A 363 9.84 -27.40 -16.97
N GLU A 364 9.43 -26.27 -17.55
CA GLU A 364 9.95 -25.75 -18.83
C GLU A 364 11.47 -25.57 -18.77
N GLY A 365 12.01 -24.94 -17.72
CA GLY A 365 13.46 -24.78 -17.54
C GLY A 365 14.21 -26.11 -17.33
N MET A 366 13.59 -27.10 -16.69
CA MET A 366 14.19 -28.44 -16.58
C MET A 366 14.22 -29.18 -17.91
N ILE A 367 13.20 -29.00 -18.75
CA ILE A 367 13.13 -29.56 -20.11
C ILE A 367 14.20 -28.92 -21.01
N GLU A 368 14.37 -27.59 -20.95
CA GLU A 368 15.44 -26.88 -21.68
C GLU A 368 16.85 -27.36 -21.29
N LEU A 369 17.09 -27.61 -20.00
CA LEU A 369 18.36 -28.17 -19.50
C LEU A 369 18.59 -29.61 -19.99
N PHE A 370 17.52 -30.40 -20.13
CA PHE A 370 17.59 -31.77 -20.65
C PHE A 370 17.97 -31.81 -22.14
N PHE A 371 17.45 -30.87 -22.94
CA PHE A 371 17.80 -30.75 -24.36
C PHE A 371 19.18 -30.12 -24.59
N SER A 372 19.62 -29.23 -23.70
CA SER A 372 20.97 -28.63 -23.74
C SER A 372 22.08 -29.62 -23.40
N SER A 373 21.80 -30.62 -22.56
CA SER A 373 22.78 -31.63 -22.13
C SER A 373 23.18 -32.62 -23.24
N LYS A 374 22.37 -32.78 -24.29
CA LYS A 374 22.70 -33.64 -25.45
C LYS A 374 23.69 -33.00 -26.44
N SER A 375 24.00 -31.71 -26.31
CA SER A 375 24.90 -31.00 -27.25
C SER A 375 26.40 -31.07 -26.87
N ASN A 376 26.78 -31.58 -25.69
CA ASN A 376 28.17 -31.54 -25.23
C ASN A 376 28.91 -32.89 -25.20
N GLN A 377 28.31 -33.98 -25.70
CA GLN A 377 29.03 -35.25 -25.92
C GLN A 377 29.63 -35.33 -27.33
N THR A 378 30.51 -34.39 -27.70
CA THR A 378 31.41 -34.56 -28.85
C THR A 378 32.54 -33.53 -28.77
N LYS A 379 33.45 -33.71 -27.79
CA LYS A 379 34.87 -33.32 -27.87
C LYS A 379 35.52 -33.47 -26.50
N ARG A 380 36.23 -34.59 -26.33
CA ARG A 380 37.63 -34.67 -25.86
C ARG A 380 37.91 -36.09 -25.35
N SER A 381 38.50 -36.88 -26.24
CA SER A 381 39.34 -38.01 -25.87
C SER A 381 40.81 -37.58 -25.88
N ARG A 382 41.63 -38.32 -25.11
CA ARG A 382 43.11 -38.29 -24.92
C ARG A 382 43.63 -37.28 -23.88
N GLY A 383 44.31 -37.68 -22.79
CA GLY A 383 44.70 -39.02 -22.32
C GLY A 383 45.48 -39.00 -20.98
N VAL A 384 45.39 -40.15 -20.28
CA VAL A 384 46.44 -40.93 -19.55
C VAL A 384 47.15 -40.38 -18.28
N SER A 385 46.74 -40.96 -17.14
CA SER A 385 47.46 -41.61 -16.01
C SER A 385 48.52 -40.91 -15.12
N LYS A 386 48.34 -40.97 -13.78
CA LYS A 386 48.98 -41.94 -12.83
C LYS A 386 48.55 -41.76 -11.35
N ALA A 387 48.62 -42.85 -10.58
CA ALA A 387 48.25 -43.08 -9.16
C ALA A 387 49.10 -42.27 -8.13
N THR A 388 48.76 -42.14 -6.84
CA THR A 388 48.90 -43.14 -5.74
C THR A 388 48.34 -42.58 -4.39
N SER A 389 47.83 -43.43 -3.49
CA SER A 389 47.56 -43.18 -2.04
C SER A 389 48.52 -44.04 -1.17
N PRO A 390 48.44 -44.20 0.18
CA PRO A 390 47.68 -43.54 1.28
C PRO A 390 48.56 -43.26 2.55
N VAL A 391 47.98 -42.89 3.71
CA VAL A 391 48.23 -43.44 5.09
C VAL A 391 47.47 -42.65 6.20
N GLN A 392 46.85 -43.38 7.13
CA GLN A 392 46.26 -43.02 8.45
C GLN A 392 47.03 -43.80 9.56
N PRO A 393 47.03 -43.44 10.87
CA PRO A 393 46.00 -43.85 11.89
C PRO A 393 45.78 -42.82 13.06
N ALA A 394 44.57 -42.61 13.65
CA ALA A 394 43.77 -43.33 14.70
C ALA A 394 44.12 -43.04 16.20
N ASN A 395 43.19 -42.45 16.98
CA ASN A 395 42.60 -42.95 18.26
C ASN A 395 41.93 -41.88 19.19
N MET A 396 40.85 -42.32 19.87
CA MET A 396 39.89 -41.69 20.83
C MET A 396 40.32 -41.82 22.33
N PRO A 397 39.54 -41.54 23.42
CA PRO A 397 38.42 -40.61 23.77
C PRO A 397 38.64 -39.80 25.12
N GLY A 398 37.61 -39.06 25.62
CA GLY A 398 37.58 -38.12 26.80
C GLY A 398 37.74 -38.70 28.23
N PRO A 399 37.43 -38.00 29.38
CA PRO A 399 36.19 -37.25 29.72
C PRO A 399 36.30 -35.98 30.67
N LEU A 400 35.11 -35.43 31.05
CA LEU A 400 34.61 -34.39 32.02
C LEU A 400 35.34 -34.18 33.40
N PRO A 401 34.96 -33.29 34.38
CA PRO A 401 33.94 -32.18 34.48
C PRO A 401 34.37 -30.84 35.22
N ALA A 402 33.54 -29.77 35.07
CA ALA A 402 32.96 -28.74 36.01
C ALA A 402 33.71 -28.18 37.29
N PRO A 403 33.15 -27.21 38.08
CA PRO A 403 32.53 -25.87 37.82
C PRO A 403 32.98 -24.75 38.83
N VAL A 404 32.24 -23.60 38.87
CA VAL A 404 32.07 -22.55 39.94
C VAL A 404 33.23 -21.55 40.23
N ASP A 405 33.06 -20.29 40.70
CA ASP A 405 31.91 -19.51 41.20
C ASP A 405 32.13 -17.97 41.18
N LEU A 406 31.06 -17.26 41.56
CA LEU A 406 30.72 -15.86 41.82
C LEU A 406 31.65 -14.90 42.61
N HIS A 407 31.21 -13.62 42.59
CA HIS A 407 31.38 -12.51 43.56
C HIS A 407 32.60 -11.55 43.33
N ASN A 408 32.55 -10.22 43.52
CA ASN A 408 31.61 -9.30 44.18
C ASN A 408 31.95 -7.82 43.80
N ILE A 409 31.10 -6.87 44.21
CA ILE A 409 31.38 -5.48 44.68
C ILE A 409 30.37 -4.43 44.19
N GLN A 410 30.07 -3.54 45.14
CA GLN A 410 28.88 -2.76 45.45
C GLN A 410 29.21 -1.24 45.45
N LEU A 411 28.17 -0.38 45.41
CA LEU A 411 28.10 1.03 45.88
C LEU A 411 28.86 2.09 45.03
N GLN A 412 28.47 3.38 44.92
CA GLN A 412 27.38 4.18 45.49
C GLN A 412 27.18 5.48 44.67
N LEU A 413 25.97 6.02 44.72
CA LEU A 413 25.57 7.39 44.32
C LEU A 413 25.94 8.44 45.37
N LEU A 414 26.04 9.71 44.93
CA LEU A 414 25.57 10.99 45.52
C LEU A 414 25.85 12.09 44.47
N SER A 415 25.24 13.27 44.40
CA SER A 415 23.92 13.87 44.64
C SER A 415 23.97 15.26 43.97
N ALA A 416 22.84 15.84 43.57
CA ALA A 416 22.55 17.29 43.60
C ALA A 416 21.18 17.61 42.98
N ALA A 417 20.48 18.56 43.61
CA ALA A 417 19.08 18.95 43.41
C ALA A 417 18.91 20.27 42.64
N ALA A 418 17.69 20.53 42.13
CA ALA A 418 16.99 21.84 42.03
C ALA A 418 15.66 21.62 41.24
N SER A 419 14.47 21.71 41.85
CA SER A 419 13.63 22.91 42.12
C SER A 419 12.71 23.32 40.95
N THR A 420 11.40 23.21 41.17
CA THR A 420 10.30 23.80 40.38
C THR A 420 9.40 24.64 41.31
N PRO A 421 8.79 25.74 40.85
CA PRO A 421 7.82 26.49 41.64
C PRO A 421 6.37 26.03 41.42
N ALA A 422 5.57 26.26 42.46
CA ALA A 422 4.14 26.01 42.55
C ALA A 422 3.31 27.26 42.22
N PHE A 423 2.03 27.06 41.88
CA PHE A 423 0.97 28.04 42.11
C PHE A 423 -0.28 27.32 42.62
N THR A 424 -0.90 27.90 43.64
CA THR A 424 -2.03 27.40 44.44
C THR A 424 -3.20 28.36 44.27
N GLU A 425 -4.45 27.86 44.26
CA GLU A 425 -5.65 28.48 44.87
C GLU A 425 -6.84 27.51 44.68
N LEU A 426 -7.33 26.81 45.71
CA LEU A 426 -8.25 27.16 46.83
C LEU A 426 -9.74 27.30 46.47
N SER A 427 -10.53 26.50 47.19
CA SER A 427 -11.98 26.32 47.14
C SER A 427 -12.80 27.49 47.70
N GLY A 428 -14.06 27.58 47.28
CA GLY A 428 -15.12 28.37 47.93
C GLY A 428 -16.50 27.72 47.75
N SER A 429 -17.23 27.58 48.86
CA SER A 429 -18.54 26.94 49.03
C SER A 429 -19.67 27.98 49.15
N GLY A 430 -20.92 27.60 48.87
CA GLY A 430 -22.09 28.19 49.56
C GLY A 430 -23.44 28.27 48.81
N GLY A 431 -24.42 27.48 49.28
CA GLY A 431 -25.89 27.74 49.32
C GLY A 431 -26.69 27.54 48.02
N GLY A 432 -27.91 26.99 47.98
CA GLY A 432 -28.90 26.54 48.95
C GLY A 432 -30.29 26.53 48.25
N GLY A 433 -31.20 25.60 48.59
CA GLY A 433 -32.61 25.67 48.14
C GLY A 433 -33.33 24.31 47.98
N SER A 434 -34.24 24.02 48.89
CA SER A 434 -35.08 22.82 48.99
C SER A 434 -36.45 22.97 48.32
N SER A 435 -37.05 21.88 47.83
CA SER A 435 -38.50 21.57 48.03
C SER A 435 -38.87 20.15 47.60
N SER A 436 -39.79 19.57 48.37
CA SER A 436 -40.27 18.18 48.48
C SER A 436 -41.45 17.79 47.58
N ASN A 437 -41.59 16.50 47.21
CA ASN A 437 -42.84 15.71 47.42
C ASN A 437 -42.70 14.21 47.10
N GLN A 438 -43.55 13.42 47.76
CA GLN A 438 -43.50 12.01 48.19
C GLN A 438 -43.99 10.93 47.16
N PRO A 439 -43.91 9.61 47.48
CA PRO A 439 -43.77 8.46 46.55
C PRO A 439 -44.96 7.47 46.49
N ILE A 440 -44.96 6.52 45.54
CA ILE A 440 -45.77 5.26 45.57
C ILE A 440 -45.03 4.06 44.93
N VAL A 441 -44.62 3.11 45.79
CA VAL A 441 -44.71 1.61 45.79
C VAL A 441 -44.32 0.73 44.55
N SER A 442 -43.17 0.01 44.71
CA SER A 442 -42.83 -1.44 44.51
C SER A 442 -43.20 -2.24 43.23
N PRO A 443 -42.42 -3.27 42.80
CA PRO A 443 -41.78 -4.27 43.67
C PRO A 443 -40.32 -4.69 43.38
N ALA A 444 -39.77 -5.35 44.39
CA ALA A 444 -38.41 -5.81 44.55
C ALA A 444 -38.02 -7.00 43.66
N LEU A 445 -36.74 -7.05 43.30
CA LEU A 445 -35.99 -8.24 42.89
C LEU A 445 -34.61 -8.24 43.60
N PRO A 446 -33.97 -9.41 43.80
CA PRO A 446 -33.24 -9.74 45.04
C PRO A 446 -31.84 -9.14 45.15
N LEU A 447 -31.43 -8.93 46.40
CA LEU A 447 -30.05 -8.69 46.83
C LEU A 447 -29.11 -9.78 46.30
N LEU A 448 -28.06 -9.36 45.60
CA LEU A 448 -26.83 -10.13 45.40
C LEU A 448 -25.65 -9.35 46.02
N PRO A 449 -24.67 -10.06 46.60
CA PRO A 449 -23.76 -9.53 47.60
C PRO A 449 -22.74 -8.54 47.03
N SER A 450 -22.47 -7.51 47.82
CA SER A 450 -21.31 -6.63 47.68
C SER A 450 -20.02 -7.45 47.74
N ASN A 451 -19.47 -7.77 46.56
CA ASN A 451 -18.05 -8.09 46.43
C ASN A 451 -17.32 -6.86 45.91
N SER A 452 -16.80 -6.09 46.85
CA SER A 452 -15.75 -5.12 46.64
C SER A 452 -14.48 -5.88 46.21
N LEU A 453 -14.29 -6.07 44.91
CA LEU A 453 -13.04 -6.52 44.34
C LEU A 453 -12.66 -5.56 43.22
N THR A 454 -11.60 -4.78 43.46
CA THR A 454 -10.97 -3.88 42.50
C THR A 454 -10.61 -4.62 41.21
N PRO A 455 -11.17 -4.27 40.03
CA PRO A 455 -10.90 -4.97 38.79
C PRO A 455 -9.95 -4.17 37.88
N ASP A 456 -8.69 -3.92 38.26
CA ASP A 456 -7.88 -2.97 37.46
C ASP A 456 -6.43 -3.36 37.10
N ALA A 457 -5.89 -4.49 37.56
CA ALA A 457 -4.49 -4.85 37.23
C ALA A 457 -4.28 -6.21 36.57
N VAL A 458 -5.06 -7.22 36.96
CA VAL A 458 -4.89 -8.60 36.44
C VAL A 458 -5.49 -8.73 35.03
N ASP A 459 -6.61 -8.04 34.78
CA ASP A 459 -7.33 -8.13 33.51
C ASP A 459 -6.61 -7.42 32.36
N LEU A 460 -6.02 -6.25 32.62
CA LEU A 460 -5.25 -5.51 31.61
C LEU A 460 -3.96 -6.23 31.19
N ARG A 461 -3.27 -6.90 32.12
CA ARG A 461 -2.07 -7.68 31.81
C ARG A 461 -2.40 -8.89 30.94
N ALA A 462 -3.48 -9.61 31.27
CA ALA A 462 -3.96 -10.76 30.51
C ALA A 462 -4.47 -10.34 29.12
N LEU A 463 -5.25 -9.26 29.02
CA LEU A 463 -5.74 -8.72 27.76
C LEU A 463 -4.59 -8.33 26.82
N LYS A 464 -3.58 -7.61 27.34
CA LYS A 464 -2.40 -7.23 26.54
C LYS A 464 -1.55 -8.44 26.17
N TRP A 465 -1.43 -9.43 27.04
CA TRP A 465 -0.72 -10.67 26.73
C TRP A 465 -1.42 -11.47 25.62
N ASN A 466 -2.74 -11.60 25.70
CA ASN A 466 -3.55 -12.27 24.69
C ASN A 466 -3.48 -11.55 23.33
N SER A 467 -3.45 -10.21 23.34
CA SER A 467 -3.23 -9.41 22.11
C SER A 467 -1.85 -9.69 21.48
N LEU A 468 -0.81 -9.88 22.28
CA LEU A 468 0.53 -10.24 21.79
C LEU A 468 0.58 -11.68 21.25
N ILE A 469 -0.04 -12.63 21.95
CA ILE A 469 -0.17 -14.02 21.47
C ILE A 469 -0.92 -14.06 20.13
N ALA A 470 -2.05 -13.36 20.03
CA ALA A 470 -2.84 -13.31 18.80
C ALA A 470 -2.05 -12.70 17.63
N LYS A 471 -1.16 -11.73 17.91
CA LYS A 471 -0.37 -11.04 16.88
C LYS A 471 0.88 -11.82 16.45
N TYR A 472 1.60 -12.43 17.39
CA TYR A 472 2.94 -12.97 17.14
C TYR A 472 3.02 -14.50 17.25
N GLY A 473 1.93 -15.16 17.66
CA GLY A 473 1.87 -16.58 17.94
C GLY A 473 2.36 -16.93 19.34
N GLU A 474 1.71 -17.91 19.95
CA GLU A 474 1.99 -18.31 21.34
C GLU A 474 3.42 -18.83 21.53
N ASP A 475 3.89 -19.69 20.63
CA ASP A 475 5.21 -20.32 20.73
C ASP A 475 6.34 -19.28 20.72
N ARG A 476 6.25 -18.29 19.83
CA ARG A 476 7.24 -17.21 19.73
C ARG A 476 7.21 -16.30 20.94
N MET A 477 6.03 -15.99 21.48
CA MET A 477 5.88 -15.16 22.67
C MET A 477 6.38 -15.86 23.93
N ARG A 478 6.23 -17.17 24.05
CA ARG A 478 6.78 -17.97 25.16
C ARG A 478 8.31 -18.02 25.15
N LEU A 479 8.94 -18.00 23.98
CA LEU A 479 10.41 -17.94 23.83
C LEU A 479 10.98 -16.61 24.34
N HIS A 480 10.23 -15.52 24.23
CA HIS A 480 10.62 -14.22 24.78
C HIS A 480 10.26 -14.12 26.26
N HIS A 481 11.27 -14.03 27.13
CA HIS A 481 11.04 -13.70 28.53
C HIS A 481 10.55 -12.24 28.60
N CYS A 482 9.25 -12.02 28.72
CA CYS A 482 8.68 -10.69 28.72
C CYS A 482 8.60 -10.12 30.15
N SER A 483 8.90 -8.84 30.32
CA SER A 483 8.72 -8.15 31.61
C SER A 483 7.68 -7.05 31.48
N TRP A 484 6.78 -6.94 32.45
CA TRP A 484 5.81 -5.86 32.53
C TRP A 484 6.48 -4.57 33.01
N ILE A 485 6.60 -3.57 32.12
CA ILE A 485 7.24 -2.28 32.41
C ILE A 485 6.34 -1.17 31.85
N ASN A 486 6.06 -0.15 32.67
CA ASN A 486 5.26 1.02 32.27
C ASN A 486 3.91 0.69 31.61
N GLY A 487 3.23 -0.36 32.10
CA GLY A 487 1.91 -0.76 31.59
C GLY A 487 1.95 -1.55 30.27
N GLU A 488 3.10 -2.05 29.83
CA GLU A 488 3.28 -2.82 28.59
C GLU A 488 4.18 -4.05 28.85
N TRP A 489 3.93 -5.15 28.14
CA TRP A 489 4.82 -6.32 28.12
C TRP A 489 6.00 -6.05 27.19
N LEU A 490 7.22 -6.05 27.73
CA LEU A 490 8.44 -5.78 26.96
C LEU A 490 9.28 -7.06 26.80
N PRO A 491 9.51 -7.56 25.58
CA PRO A 491 10.29 -8.77 25.35
C PRO A 491 11.77 -8.58 25.70
N LEU A 492 12.38 -9.62 26.26
CA LEU A 492 13.83 -9.73 26.41
C LEU A 492 14.41 -10.45 25.19
N TYR A 493 15.02 -9.67 24.31
CA TYR A 493 15.77 -10.21 23.18
C TYR A 493 17.22 -9.72 23.22
N LYS A 494 18.14 -10.62 22.88
CA LYS A 494 19.54 -10.31 22.64
C LYS A 494 19.88 -10.75 21.23
N TYR A 495 20.52 -9.87 20.45
CA TYR A 495 21.07 -10.23 19.14
C TYR A 495 21.87 -11.53 19.23
N GLN A 496 21.57 -12.44 18.30
CA GLN A 496 22.16 -13.77 18.31
C GLN A 496 23.49 -13.75 17.58
N ALA A 497 24.39 -14.65 17.97
CA ALA A 497 25.65 -14.81 17.26
C ALA A 497 25.37 -15.36 15.86
N VAL A 498 25.86 -14.66 14.84
CA VAL A 498 25.67 -15.01 13.43
C VAL A 498 27.01 -15.15 12.74
N MET A 499 27.14 -16.15 11.87
CA MET A 499 28.38 -16.40 11.14
C MET A 499 28.30 -15.86 9.71
N GLN A 500 27.15 -16.05 9.06
CA GLN A 500 26.92 -15.61 7.70
C GLN A 500 26.32 -14.20 7.67
N ILE A 501 26.57 -13.46 6.60
CA ILE A 501 26.03 -12.11 6.44
C ILE A 501 24.51 -12.20 6.24
N SER A 502 24.03 -13.22 5.53
CA SER A 502 22.60 -13.47 5.28
C SER A 502 21.83 -13.77 6.56
N ASP A 503 22.46 -14.33 7.59
CA ASP A 503 21.83 -14.57 8.89
C ASP A 503 21.35 -13.25 9.53
N ILE A 504 22.04 -12.12 9.27
CA ILE A 504 21.60 -10.80 9.74
C ILE A 504 20.26 -10.43 9.11
N TRP A 505 20.09 -10.73 7.82
CA TRP A 505 18.83 -10.48 7.12
C TRP A 505 17.73 -11.44 7.56
N THR A 506 18.06 -12.72 7.78
CA THR A 506 17.14 -13.72 8.33
C THR A 506 16.67 -13.31 9.73
N GLU A 507 17.57 -12.87 10.61
CA GLU A 507 17.23 -12.37 11.94
C GLU A 507 16.34 -11.12 11.86
N TRP A 508 16.57 -10.26 10.87
CA TRP A 508 15.74 -9.07 10.63
C TRP A 508 14.34 -9.40 10.12
N THR A 509 14.17 -10.42 9.29
CA THR A 509 12.91 -10.67 8.55
C THR A 509 12.08 -11.84 9.07
N ILE A 510 12.72 -12.94 9.44
CA ILE A 510 12.06 -14.19 9.85
C ILE A 510 12.24 -14.43 11.36
N GLY A 511 13.40 -14.02 11.88
CA GLY A 511 13.88 -14.34 13.21
C GLY A 511 14.81 -15.56 13.20
N LEU A 512 15.65 -15.67 14.22
CA LEU A 512 16.56 -16.81 14.41
C LEU A 512 16.14 -17.62 15.64
N ASN A 513 16.33 -18.93 15.60
CA ASN A 513 16.07 -19.84 16.73
C ASN A 513 14.67 -19.70 17.35
N GLY A 514 13.65 -19.49 16.50
CA GLY A 514 12.25 -19.35 16.92
C GLY A 514 11.88 -18.00 17.54
N TYR A 515 12.84 -17.10 17.78
CA TYR A 515 12.55 -15.77 18.28
C TYR A 515 11.88 -14.90 17.21
N LEU A 516 11.12 -13.90 17.66
CA LEU A 516 10.61 -12.83 16.80
C LEU A 516 11.73 -12.18 15.95
N PRO A 517 11.43 -11.82 14.70
CA PRO A 517 12.36 -11.04 13.89
C PRO A 517 12.63 -9.67 14.53
N VAL A 518 13.83 -9.16 14.33
CA VAL A 518 14.26 -7.86 14.87
C VAL A 518 13.38 -6.72 14.35
N ARG A 519 12.84 -6.85 13.13
CA ARG A 519 11.85 -5.92 12.58
C ARG A 519 10.60 -5.84 13.45
N ASP A 520 10.04 -6.97 13.86
CA ASP A 520 8.82 -7.01 14.71
C ASP A 520 9.11 -6.46 16.10
N LEU A 521 10.32 -6.69 16.64
CA LEU A 521 10.75 -6.10 17.91
C LEU A 521 10.84 -4.56 17.81
N ASP A 522 11.42 -4.04 16.73
CA ASP A 522 11.48 -2.59 16.46
C ASP A 522 10.10 -1.98 16.22
N GLU A 523 9.19 -2.71 15.56
CA GLU A 523 7.82 -2.25 15.31
C GLU A 523 6.94 -2.26 16.55
N GLY A 524 7.02 -3.32 17.36
CA GLY A 524 6.21 -3.46 18.56
C GLY A 524 6.65 -2.53 19.69
N TRP A 525 7.97 -2.34 19.85
CA TRP A 525 8.52 -1.69 21.05
C TRP A 525 9.56 -0.61 20.77
N GLY A 526 9.85 -0.30 19.51
CA GLY A 526 10.83 0.74 19.14
C GLY A 526 12.22 0.45 19.71
N ALA A 527 12.93 1.48 20.18
CA ALA A 527 14.22 1.27 20.85
C ALA A 527 14.11 0.70 22.27
N ARG A 528 12.90 0.58 22.83
CA ARG A 528 12.70 0.22 24.25
C ARG A 528 13.05 -1.23 24.55
N TRP A 529 12.80 -2.16 23.63
CA TRP A 529 13.13 -3.59 23.84
C TRP A 529 14.64 -3.83 24.05
N ARG A 530 15.49 -2.91 23.56
CA ARG A 530 16.95 -2.92 23.78
C ARG A 530 17.37 -2.46 25.19
N ARG A 531 16.44 -1.99 26.01
CA ARG A 531 16.63 -1.60 27.43
C ARG A 531 17.82 -0.67 27.69
N ASN A 532 18.05 0.27 26.78
CA ASN A 532 19.19 1.20 26.84
C ASN A 532 20.57 0.51 26.91
N ASN A 533 20.68 -0.77 26.58
CA ASN A 533 21.93 -1.53 26.67
C ASN A 533 22.91 -1.12 25.55
N ALA A 534 24.11 -0.67 25.92
CA ALA A 534 25.11 -0.15 24.99
C ALA A 534 25.56 -1.20 23.95
N GLY A 535 25.70 -2.46 24.35
CA GLY A 535 26.05 -3.57 23.45
C GLY A 535 24.97 -3.82 22.40
N GLN A 536 23.70 -3.89 22.82
CA GLN A 536 22.55 -4.06 21.92
C GLN A 536 22.40 -2.87 20.95
N LYS A 537 22.64 -1.64 21.40
CA LYS A 537 22.63 -0.45 20.53
C LYS A 537 23.72 -0.50 19.46
N THR A 538 24.94 -0.86 19.87
CA THR A 538 26.09 -0.97 18.96
C THR A 538 25.82 -2.03 17.90
N GLU A 539 25.33 -3.20 18.32
CA GLU A 539 25.03 -4.30 17.41
C GLU A 539 23.87 -3.98 16.46
N ALA A 540 22.82 -3.31 16.96
CA ALA A 540 21.74 -2.80 16.13
C ALA A 540 22.25 -1.84 15.04
N GLY A 541 23.17 -0.95 15.38
CA GLY A 541 23.81 -0.03 14.43
C GLY A 541 24.55 -0.76 13.31
N ARG A 542 25.34 -1.79 13.67
CA ARG A 542 26.07 -2.62 12.71
C ARG A 542 25.14 -3.36 11.76
N ARG A 543 24.19 -4.12 12.29
CA ARG A 543 23.26 -4.96 11.51
C ARG A 543 22.36 -4.12 10.62
N LYS A 544 21.94 -2.92 11.09
CA LYS A 544 21.14 -1.99 10.30
C LYS A 544 21.81 -1.57 8.99
N LYS A 545 23.15 -1.50 8.94
CA LYS A 545 23.88 -1.17 7.69
C LYS A 545 23.79 -2.29 6.67
N VAL A 546 23.89 -3.54 7.11
CA VAL A 546 23.69 -4.73 6.24
C VAL A 546 22.25 -4.79 5.76
N VAL A 547 21.27 -4.57 6.64
CA VAL A 547 19.85 -4.52 6.28
C VAL A 547 19.58 -3.40 5.25
N SER A 548 20.14 -2.20 5.46
CA SER A 548 19.99 -1.08 4.52
C SER A 548 20.59 -1.41 3.16
N LEU A 549 21.75 -2.07 3.12
CA LEU A 549 22.41 -2.51 1.90
C LEU A 549 21.56 -3.50 1.11
N VAL A 550 20.98 -4.51 1.76
CA VAL A 550 20.09 -5.49 1.10
C VAL A 550 18.87 -4.80 0.53
N ILE A 551 18.27 -3.85 1.26
CA ILE A 551 17.12 -3.07 0.79
C ILE A 551 17.52 -2.24 -0.44
N GLU A 552 18.61 -1.47 -0.37
CA GLU A 552 19.07 -0.64 -1.49
C GLU A 552 19.39 -1.47 -2.74
N LEU A 553 20.05 -2.61 -2.58
CA LEU A 553 20.32 -3.51 -3.69
C LEU A 553 19.02 -4.05 -4.29
N SER A 554 18.02 -4.39 -3.47
CA SER A 554 16.73 -4.89 -3.95
C SER A 554 15.88 -3.84 -4.67
N GLN A 555 16.16 -2.54 -4.49
CA GLN A 555 15.48 -1.45 -5.19
C GLN A 555 16.05 -1.18 -6.59
N LYS A 556 17.15 -1.83 -6.97
CA LYS A 556 17.71 -1.71 -8.31
C LYS A 556 16.82 -2.42 -9.34
N ARG A 557 16.82 -1.91 -10.57
CA ARG A 557 16.08 -2.52 -11.69
C ARG A 557 16.49 -3.98 -11.87
N ASN A 558 15.51 -4.89 -11.90
CA ASN A 558 15.69 -6.35 -11.99
C ASN A 558 16.35 -7.03 -10.78
N TRP A 559 16.49 -6.32 -9.65
CA TRP A 559 16.96 -6.93 -8.40
C TRP A 559 15.78 -7.35 -7.52
N THR A 560 15.98 -8.43 -6.78
CA THR A 560 15.04 -8.89 -5.75
C THR A 560 15.82 -9.09 -4.46
N VAL A 561 15.13 -9.19 -3.31
CA VAL A 561 15.77 -9.53 -2.03
C VAL A 561 16.55 -10.84 -2.16
N THR A 562 15.99 -11.85 -2.82
CA THR A 562 16.65 -13.13 -3.08
C THR A 562 17.91 -12.97 -3.90
N LEU A 563 17.89 -12.14 -4.95
CA LEU A 563 19.07 -11.86 -5.77
C LEU A 563 20.13 -11.07 -4.99
N ALA A 564 19.72 -10.09 -4.18
CA ALA A 564 20.61 -9.32 -3.33
C ALA A 564 21.32 -10.20 -2.28
N LEU A 565 20.58 -11.13 -1.65
CA LEU A 565 21.17 -12.10 -0.73
C LEU A 565 22.11 -13.06 -1.48
N ARG A 566 21.71 -13.57 -2.64
CA ARG A 566 22.58 -14.43 -3.47
C ARG A 566 23.86 -13.72 -3.86
N PHE A 567 23.80 -12.44 -4.22
CA PHE A 567 24.97 -11.60 -4.50
C PHE A 567 25.89 -11.50 -3.28
N ILE A 568 25.33 -11.17 -2.10
CA ILE A 568 26.11 -11.07 -0.85
C ILE A 568 26.77 -12.41 -0.49
N GLN A 569 26.01 -13.50 -0.57
CA GLN A 569 26.49 -14.86 -0.34
C GLN A 569 27.63 -15.23 -1.29
N THR A 570 27.44 -14.99 -2.59
CA THR A 570 28.41 -15.40 -3.62
C THR A 570 29.69 -14.56 -3.59
N LYS A 571 29.60 -13.25 -3.34
CA LYS A 571 30.74 -12.32 -3.45
C LYS A 571 31.43 -12.04 -2.12
N TYR A 572 30.71 -12.05 -1.00
CA TYR A 572 31.24 -11.53 0.27
C TYR A 572 31.26 -12.55 1.40
N GLU A 573 30.34 -13.52 1.46
CA GLU A 573 30.36 -14.49 2.58
C GLU A 573 31.53 -15.46 2.53
N LEU A 574 32.11 -15.70 1.35
CA LEU A 574 33.36 -16.47 1.23
C LEU A 574 34.57 -15.71 1.80
N GLN A 575 34.49 -14.39 1.92
CA GLN A 575 35.61 -13.51 2.28
C GLN A 575 35.45 -12.89 3.67
N PHE A 576 34.21 -12.73 4.14
CA PHE A 576 33.89 -12.04 5.38
C PHE A 576 32.93 -12.87 6.24
N ARG A 577 33.26 -12.95 7.54
CA ARG A 577 32.27 -13.27 8.56
C ARG A 577 31.35 -12.05 8.79
N ALA A 578 30.13 -12.30 9.24
CA ALA A 578 29.09 -11.28 9.45
C ALA A 578 29.59 -10.01 10.14
N ARG A 579 30.35 -10.15 11.24
CA ARG A 579 30.91 -9.01 11.99
C ARG A 579 31.96 -8.23 11.21
N ALA A 580 32.89 -8.94 10.57
CA ALA A 580 33.95 -8.31 9.76
C ALA A 580 33.35 -7.57 8.56
N PHE A 581 32.30 -8.12 7.95
CA PHE A 581 31.58 -7.44 6.87
C PHE A 581 30.89 -6.16 7.34
N CYS A 582 30.27 -6.18 8.53
CA CYS A 582 29.68 -4.97 9.11
C CYS A 582 30.74 -3.87 9.29
N GLU A 583 31.94 -4.22 9.76
CA GLU A 583 33.05 -3.28 9.92
C GLU A 583 33.56 -2.78 8.56
N TYR A 584 33.71 -3.68 7.58
CA TYR A 584 34.12 -3.36 6.21
C TYR A 584 33.21 -2.31 5.55
N ILE A 585 31.89 -2.51 5.58
CA ILE A 585 30.95 -1.56 4.94
C ILE A 585 30.87 -0.21 5.67
N GLN A 586 31.33 -0.14 6.92
CA GLN A 586 31.39 1.09 7.72
C GLN A 586 32.76 1.79 7.64
N GLN A 587 33.76 1.15 7.04
CA GLN A 587 35.12 1.66 7.01
C GLN A 587 35.25 2.96 6.19
N LYS A 588 36.12 3.87 6.67
CA LYS A 588 36.53 5.13 5.99
C LYS A 588 35.34 5.94 5.43
N GLY A 589 34.25 6.07 6.19
CA GLY A 589 33.09 6.90 5.81
C GLY A 589 32.10 6.24 4.84
N GLY A 590 32.10 4.90 4.71
CA GLY A 590 31.17 4.18 3.84
C GLY A 590 31.72 3.82 2.46
N ILE A 591 33.04 3.85 2.29
CA ILE A 591 33.70 3.42 1.04
C ILE A 591 33.39 1.95 0.78
N GLY A 592 33.51 1.08 1.78
CA GLY A 592 33.18 -0.34 1.64
C GLY A 592 31.73 -0.56 1.20
N TYR A 593 30.80 0.22 1.74
CA TYR A 593 29.39 0.20 1.31
C TYR A 593 29.25 0.55 -0.19
N SER A 594 29.89 1.64 -0.62
CA SER A 594 29.86 2.09 -2.02
C SER A 594 30.51 1.08 -2.97
N THR A 595 31.60 0.42 -2.54
CA THR A 595 32.25 -0.65 -3.29
C THR A 595 31.31 -1.84 -3.50
N VAL A 596 30.54 -2.23 -2.48
CA VAL A 596 29.57 -3.32 -2.61
C VAL A 596 28.46 -2.95 -3.60
N VAL A 597 27.95 -1.73 -3.51
CA VAL A 597 26.93 -1.20 -4.44
C VAL A 597 27.47 -1.11 -5.87
N ALA A 598 28.73 -0.71 -6.08
CA ALA A 598 29.35 -0.69 -7.40
C ALA A 598 29.54 -2.10 -7.97
N ALA A 599 30.06 -3.03 -7.16
CA ALA A 599 30.29 -4.42 -7.59
C ALA A 599 29.00 -5.13 -8.03
N SER A 600 27.86 -4.79 -7.44
CA SER A 600 26.56 -5.34 -7.84
C SER A 600 26.18 -4.98 -9.29
N MET A 601 26.69 -3.89 -9.87
CA MET A 601 26.40 -3.54 -11.28
C MET A 601 26.97 -4.54 -12.29
N SER A 602 27.96 -5.34 -11.86
CA SER A 602 28.62 -6.38 -12.66
C SER A 602 28.15 -7.80 -12.31
N PHE A 603 27.16 -7.92 -11.41
CA PHE A 603 26.66 -9.21 -10.98
C PHE A 603 25.54 -9.69 -11.94
N PRO A 604 25.70 -10.89 -12.54
CA PRO A 604 24.80 -11.40 -13.57
C PRO A 604 23.41 -11.78 -13.07
#